data_AF-A0A533S5I3-F1
#
_entry.id   AF-A0A533S5I3-F1
#
_cell.length_a   1.000
_cell.length_b   1.000
_cell.length_c   1.000
_cell.angle_alpha   90.00
_cell.angle_beta   90.00
_cell.angle_gamma   90.00
#
_symmetry.space_group_name_H-M   'P 1'
#
loop_
_entity.id
_entity.type
_entity.pdbx_description
1 polymer ?
#
loop_
_entity_poly.entity_id
_entity_poly.type
_entity_poly.pdbx_seq_one_letter_code
_entity_poly.pdbx_strand_id
1 'polypeptide(L)'
;MKNKVEKNGKGLHGKPLIVAAAGLIALFVFLLITSKLFMLDSYELLEEREVRQIVQRALSCLDNEIFQLGTVVSDYAGWDETYRFVRDGNAAYIKSNLTDETFGRLRINVILFVSSSGQIVYQRLIDKRNPDIRATPDSLHRYVSASGQLARHDRT
;
A
#
# COMPACT_ATOMS: atom_id res chain seq x y z
N MET A 1 61.01 67.38 -30.82
CA MET A 1 61.90 66.41 -31.49
C MET A 1 61.79 65.07 -30.76
N LYS A 2 61.28 64.04 -31.47
CA LYS A 2 61.39 62.56 -31.25
C LYS A 2 60.94 61.98 -29.88
N ASN A 3 59.78 61.30 -29.83
CA ASN A 3 59.56 59.86 -30.03
C ASN A 3 60.23 58.95 -28.98
N LYS A 4 59.44 58.18 -28.20
CA LYS A 4 59.30 56.72 -28.37
C LYS A 4 58.20 56.13 -27.47
N VAL A 5 57.26 55.46 -28.14
CA VAL A 5 56.28 54.48 -27.65
C VAL A 5 57.01 53.20 -27.24
N GLU A 6 56.67 52.59 -26.10
CA GLU A 6 56.68 51.12 -25.91
C GLU A 6 55.96 50.75 -24.59
N LYS A 7 54.67 50.41 -24.66
CA LYS A 7 54.11 49.04 -24.81
C LYS A 7 54.15 48.21 -23.53
N ASN A 8 52.93 48.00 -23.00
CA ASN A 8 52.41 46.74 -22.43
C ASN A 8 53.26 46.03 -21.37
N GLY A 9 53.20 46.51 -20.14
CA GLY A 9 53.38 45.68 -18.96
C GLY A 9 52.10 44.96 -18.57
N LYS A 10 51.60 44.00 -19.37
CA LYS A 10 50.62 43.02 -18.83
C LYS A 10 51.39 42.17 -17.82
N GLY A 11 51.23 42.51 -16.53
CA GLY A 11 51.95 41.92 -15.42
C GLY A 11 51.97 40.38 -15.51
N LEU A 12 53.17 39.83 -15.35
CA LEU A 12 53.46 38.39 -15.39
C LEU A 12 52.70 37.56 -14.33
N HIS A 13 52.02 38.24 -13.39
CA HIS A 13 51.32 37.67 -12.24
C HIS A 13 49.97 37.00 -12.55
N GLY A 14 49.40 37.18 -13.74
CA GLY A 14 48.13 36.53 -14.11
C GLY A 14 48.27 35.03 -14.41
N LYS A 15 49.44 34.60 -14.87
CA LYS A 15 49.72 33.20 -15.25
C LYS A 15 49.61 32.23 -14.06
N PRO A 16 50.22 32.47 -12.89
CA PRO A 16 50.07 31.58 -11.73
C PRO A 16 48.64 31.54 -11.20
N LEU A 17 47.89 32.65 -11.29
CA LEU A 17 46.49 32.71 -10.86
C LEU A 17 45.58 31.83 -11.74
N ILE A 18 45.81 31.83 -13.06
CA ILE A 18 45.08 30.97 -14.00
C ILE A 18 45.37 29.49 -13.73
N VAL A 19 46.63 29.13 -13.44
CA VAL A 19 47.00 27.75 -13.11
C VAL A 19 46.37 27.30 -11.79
N ALA A 20 46.40 28.15 -10.77
CA ALA A 20 45.76 27.86 -9.49
C ALA A 20 44.23 27.70 -9.63
N ALA A 21 43.58 28.58 -10.39
CA ALA A 21 42.15 28.48 -10.68
C ALA A 21 41.83 27.21 -11.48
N ALA A 22 42.63 26.88 -12.49
CA ALA A 22 42.47 25.64 -13.26
C ALA A 22 42.63 24.39 -12.39
N GLY A 23 43.60 24.38 -11.47
CA GLY A 23 43.78 23.30 -10.51
C GLY A 23 42.60 23.16 -9.55
N LEU A 24 42.06 24.28 -9.06
CA LEU A 24 40.87 24.28 -8.19
C LEU A 24 39.64 23.75 -8.93
N ILE A 25 39.45 24.17 -10.19
CA ILE A 25 38.36 23.69 -11.05
C ILE A 25 38.52 22.18 -11.31
N ALA A 26 39.73 21.73 -11.63
CA ALA A 26 40.01 20.31 -11.85
C ALA A 26 39.72 19.47 -10.60
N LEU A 27 40.11 19.95 -9.42
CA LEU A 27 39.80 19.30 -8.14
C LEU A 27 38.29 19.25 -7.89
N PHE A 28 37.58 20.34 -8.16
CA PHE A 28 36.13 20.41 -7.98
C PHE A 28 35.39 19.45 -8.93
N VAL A 29 35.78 19.41 -10.20
CA VAL A 29 35.24 18.46 -11.18
C VAL A 29 35.53 17.02 -10.77
N PHE A 30 36.75 16.73 -10.32
CA PHE A 30 37.12 15.41 -9.82
C PHE A 30 36.24 14.98 -8.63
N LEU A 31 36.00 15.89 -7.68
CA LEU A 31 35.14 15.64 -6.52
C LEU A 31 33.68 15.41 -6.92
N LEU A 32 33.16 16.17 -7.89
CA LEU A 32 31.81 15.97 -8.41
C LEU A 32 31.65 14.62 -9.13
N ILE A 33 32.63 14.22 -9.94
CA ILE A 33 32.60 12.94 -10.66
C ILE A 33 32.60 11.78 -9.68
N THR A 34 33.53 11.79 -8.71
CA THR A 34 33.61 10.76 -7.67
C THR A 34 32.34 10.75 -6.81
N SER A 35 31.86 11.90 -6.36
CA SER A 35 30.60 12.01 -5.62
C SER A 35 29.44 11.39 -6.39
N LYS A 36 29.28 11.70 -7.68
CA LYS A 36 28.19 11.14 -8.49
C LYS A 36 28.32 9.64 -8.69
N LEU A 37 29.52 9.13 -8.98
CA LEU A 37 29.76 7.70 -9.18
C LEU A 37 29.41 6.89 -7.92
N PHE A 38 29.84 7.33 -6.74
CA PHE A 38 29.58 6.59 -5.50
C PHE A 38 28.15 6.78 -4.96
N MET A 39 27.56 7.96 -5.16
CA MET A 39 26.20 8.22 -4.67
C MET A 39 25.16 7.47 -5.48
N LEU A 40 25.19 7.52 -6.82
CA LEU A 40 24.09 6.98 -7.64
C LEU A 40 23.84 5.49 -7.38
N ASP A 41 24.90 4.67 -7.40
CA ASP A 41 24.80 3.23 -7.19
C ASP A 41 24.32 2.88 -5.77
N SER A 42 24.76 3.65 -4.78
CA SER A 42 24.37 3.45 -3.39
C SER A 42 22.90 3.85 -3.15
N TYR A 43 22.43 4.90 -3.82
CA TYR A 43 21.04 5.35 -3.73
C TYR A 43 20.07 4.39 -4.40
N GLU A 44 20.40 3.87 -5.59
CA GLU A 44 19.51 2.94 -6.30
C GLU A 44 19.28 1.65 -5.50
N LEU A 45 20.35 1.08 -4.92
CA LEU A 45 20.25 -0.10 -4.05
C LEU A 45 19.46 0.18 -2.76
N LEU A 46 19.61 1.38 -2.20
CA LEU A 46 18.87 1.77 -1.00
C LEU A 46 17.38 1.96 -1.30
N GLU A 47 17.06 2.64 -2.39
CA GLU A 47 15.69 2.87 -2.86
C GLU A 47 14.98 1.54 -3.16
N GLU A 48 15.64 0.61 -3.86
CA GLU A 48 15.06 -0.71 -4.14
C GLU A 48 14.74 -1.47 -2.84
N ARG A 49 15.65 -1.43 -1.86
CA ARG A 49 15.45 -2.07 -0.55
C ARG A 49 14.31 -1.43 0.24
N GLU A 50 14.22 -0.11 0.25
CA GLU A 50 13.16 0.63 0.94
C GLU A 50 11.80 0.33 0.32
N VAL A 51 11.68 0.41 -1.01
CA VAL A 51 10.44 0.08 -1.74
C VAL A 51 10.05 -1.37 -1.47
N ARG A 52 10.99 -2.32 -1.55
CA ARG A 52 10.73 -3.73 -1.25
C ARG A 52 10.23 -3.92 0.17
N GLN A 53 10.84 -3.24 1.15
CA GLN A 53 10.42 -3.33 2.54
C GLN A 53 9.02 -2.74 2.78
N ILE A 54 8.70 -1.62 2.15
CA ILE A 54 7.36 -1.01 2.22
C ILE A 54 6.32 -1.96 1.62
N VAL A 55 6.59 -2.54 0.46
CA VAL A 55 5.69 -3.52 -0.18
C VAL A 55 5.51 -4.74 0.70
N GLN A 56 6.59 -5.30 1.25
CA GLN A 56 6.51 -6.44 2.17
C GLN A 56 5.66 -6.13 3.40
N ARG A 57 5.83 -4.95 4.02
CA ARG A 57 5.00 -4.52 5.15
C ARG A 57 3.53 -4.40 4.76
N ALA A 58 3.24 -3.82 3.59
CA ALA A 58 1.86 -3.71 3.09
C ALA A 58 1.23 -5.09 2.87
N LEU A 59 1.97 -6.04 2.28
CA LEU A 59 1.52 -7.42 2.11
C LEU A 59 1.27 -8.11 3.45
N SER A 60 2.19 -7.99 4.41
CA SER A 60 2.00 -8.57 5.75
C SER A 60 0.79 -7.99 6.48
N CYS A 61 0.52 -6.68 6.33
CA CYS A 61 -0.71 -6.09 6.86
C CYS A 61 -1.95 -6.69 6.20
N LEU A 62 -1.94 -6.84 4.87
CA LEU A 62 -3.06 -7.44 4.13
C LEU A 62 -3.29 -8.90 4.54
N ASP A 63 -2.22 -9.70 4.65
CA ASP A 63 -2.30 -11.10 5.09
C ASP A 63 -2.89 -11.22 6.50
N ASN A 64 -2.50 -10.31 7.40
CA ASN A 64 -3.06 -10.26 8.75
C ASN A 64 -4.57 -9.93 8.72
N GLU A 65 -5.02 -8.99 7.88
CA GLU A 65 -6.45 -8.69 7.73
C GLU A 65 -7.23 -9.90 7.18
N ILE A 66 -6.69 -10.60 6.17
CA ILE A 66 -7.30 -11.83 5.63
C ILE A 66 -7.39 -12.91 6.72
N PHE A 67 -6.34 -13.07 7.51
CA PHE A 67 -6.32 -14.02 8.62
C PHE A 67 -7.39 -13.70 9.67
N GLN A 68 -7.51 -12.44 10.08
CA GLN A 68 -8.55 -11.99 11.03
C GLN A 68 -9.96 -12.25 10.48
N LEU A 69 -10.21 -11.96 9.20
CA LEU A 69 -11.49 -12.27 8.55
C LEU A 69 -11.76 -13.78 8.54
N GLY A 70 -10.74 -14.61 8.28
CA GLY A 70 -10.83 -16.06 8.34
C GLY A 70 -11.22 -16.58 9.73
N THR A 71 -10.64 -16.01 10.79
CA THR A 71 -11.03 -16.33 12.18
C THR A 71 -12.50 -15.99 12.44
N VAL A 72 -12.94 -14.78 12.07
CA VAL A 72 -14.34 -14.35 12.24
C VAL A 72 -15.29 -15.27 11.47
N VAL A 73 -14.97 -15.60 10.22
CA VAL A 73 -15.80 -16.50 9.40
C VAL A 73 -15.86 -17.90 10.01
N SER A 74 -14.74 -18.45 10.47
CA SER A 74 -14.70 -19.77 11.09
C SER A 74 -15.53 -19.82 12.39
N ASP A 75 -15.46 -18.78 13.21
CA ASP A 75 -16.24 -18.70 14.46
C ASP A 75 -17.74 -18.67 14.15
N TYR A 76 -18.19 -17.75 13.30
CA TYR A 76 -19.61 -17.65 12.95
C TYR A 76 -20.13 -18.89 12.23
N ALA A 77 -19.36 -19.46 11.29
CA ALA A 77 -19.76 -20.65 10.54
C ALA A 77 -19.83 -21.91 11.42
N GLY A 78 -19.05 -21.95 12.51
CA GLY A 78 -19.03 -23.07 13.45
C GLY A 78 -20.13 -23.03 14.52
N TRP A 79 -20.83 -21.91 14.70
CA TRP A 79 -21.88 -21.79 15.72
C TRP A 79 -23.20 -22.44 15.27
N ASP A 80 -23.77 -23.28 16.14
CA ASP A 80 -25.06 -23.93 15.91
C ASP A 80 -26.20 -22.93 15.63
N GLU A 81 -26.19 -21.78 16.32
CA GLU A 81 -27.18 -20.72 16.12
C GLU A 81 -27.09 -20.11 14.71
N THR A 82 -25.88 -19.94 14.19
CA THR A 82 -25.66 -19.46 12.83
C THR A 82 -26.15 -20.49 11.82
N TYR A 83 -25.87 -21.77 12.04
CA TYR A 83 -26.36 -22.84 11.18
C TYR A 83 -27.90 -22.86 11.13
N ARG A 84 -28.55 -22.71 12.28
CA ARG A 84 -30.01 -22.57 12.36
C ARG A 84 -30.50 -21.34 11.61
N PHE A 85 -29.87 -20.18 11.81
CA PHE A 85 -30.22 -18.94 11.12
C PHE A 85 -30.12 -19.08 9.60
N VAL A 86 -29.08 -19.75 9.07
CA VAL A 86 -28.94 -20.00 7.63
C VAL A 86 -30.09 -20.88 7.09
N ARG A 87 -30.66 -21.76 7.92
CA ARG A 87 -31.80 -22.61 7.53
C ARG A 87 -33.16 -21.92 7.62
N ASP A 88 -33.39 -21.13 8.67
CA ASP A 88 -34.71 -20.59 9.02
C ASP A 88 -34.85 -19.07 8.83
N GLY A 89 -33.75 -18.36 8.60
CA GLY A 89 -33.72 -16.91 8.41
C GLY A 89 -34.25 -16.14 9.62
N ASN A 90 -34.18 -16.69 10.83
CA ASN A 90 -34.88 -16.10 11.97
C ASN A 90 -34.43 -14.65 12.28
N ALA A 91 -35.41 -13.77 12.47
CA ALA A 91 -35.15 -12.35 12.71
C ALA A 91 -34.57 -12.06 14.10
N ALA A 92 -34.70 -12.99 15.06
CA ALA A 92 -34.15 -12.84 16.40
C ALA A 92 -32.61 -12.81 16.36
N TYR A 93 -32.00 -13.70 15.57
CA TYR A 93 -30.56 -13.76 15.37
C TYR A 93 -30.02 -12.45 14.77
N ILE A 94 -30.73 -11.85 13.82
CA ILE A 94 -30.33 -10.56 13.23
C ILE A 94 -30.27 -9.47 14.32
N LYS A 95 -31.28 -9.42 15.20
CA LYS A 95 -31.37 -8.42 16.27
C LYS A 95 -30.33 -8.61 17.37
N SER A 96 -29.94 -9.84 17.69
CA SER A 96 -28.99 -10.14 18.75
C SER A 96 -27.53 -10.15 18.27
N ASN A 97 -27.28 -10.63 17.04
CA ASN A 97 -25.93 -10.91 16.56
C ASN A 97 -25.45 -9.95 15.45
N LEU A 98 -26.35 -9.36 14.65
CA LEU A 98 -26.01 -8.58 13.45
C LEU A 98 -26.30 -7.08 13.62
N THR A 99 -26.01 -6.56 14.81
CA THR A 99 -26.17 -5.15 15.19
C THR A 99 -25.03 -4.28 14.66
N ASP A 100 -25.22 -2.96 14.61
CA ASP A 100 -24.20 -2.00 14.15
C ASP A 100 -22.93 -2.05 15.01
N GLU A 101 -23.08 -2.39 16.29
CA GLU A 101 -21.97 -2.63 17.21
C GLU A 101 -21.13 -3.82 16.77
N THR A 102 -21.74 -4.92 16.30
CA THR A 102 -21.03 -6.08 15.75
C THR A 102 -20.13 -5.66 14.58
N PHE A 103 -20.61 -4.85 13.64
CA PHE A 103 -19.80 -4.35 12.53
C PHE A 103 -18.61 -3.50 13.02
N GLY A 104 -18.85 -2.67 14.04
CA GLY A 104 -17.80 -1.89 14.70
C GLY A 104 -16.73 -2.77 15.36
N ARG A 105 -17.15 -3.79 16.10
CA ARG A 105 -16.28 -4.73 16.82
C ARG A 105 -15.46 -5.61 15.87
N LEU A 106 -16.10 -6.15 14.84
CA LEU A 106 -15.46 -6.98 13.82
C LEU A 106 -14.66 -6.16 12.78
N ARG A 107 -14.79 -4.83 12.79
CA ARG A 107 -14.16 -3.90 11.84
C ARG A 107 -14.46 -4.23 10.37
N ILE A 108 -15.65 -4.74 10.11
CA ILE A 108 -16.13 -5.07 8.76
C ILE A 108 -17.19 -4.08 8.30
N ASN A 109 -17.28 -3.89 6.99
CA ASN A 109 -18.35 -3.11 6.36
C ASN A 109 -19.46 -3.99 5.80
N VAL A 110 -19.19 -5.27 5.54
CA VAL A 110 -20.14 -6.15 4.86
C VAL A 110 -20.16 -7.51 5.54
N ILE A 111 -21.36 -8.07 5.68
CA ILE A 111 -21.57 -9.46 6.07
C ILE A 111 -22.58 -10.12 5.12
N LEU A 112 -22.30 -11.36 4.72
CA LEU A 112 -23.22 -12.18 3.94
C LEU A 112 -23.30 -13.56 4.56
N PHE A 113 -24.52 -14.05 4.76
CA PHE A 113 -24.79 -15.44 5.10
C PHE A 113 -25.34 -16.13 3.86
N VAL A 114 -24.65 -17.19 3.44
CA VAL A 114 -24.97 -17.95 2.23
C VAL A 114 -25.25 -19.40 2.64
N SER A 115 -26.32 -19.97 2.11
CA SER A 115 -26.67 -21.38 2.34
C SER A 115 -25.71 -22.31 1.60
N SER A 116 -25.73 -23.60 1.93
CA SER A 116 -24.97 -24.63 1.20
C SER A 116 -25.35 -24.79 -0.27
N SER A 117 -26.53 -24.29 -0.68
CA SER A 117 -26.95 -24.24 -2.10
C SER A 117 -26.44 -23.00 -2.84
N GLY A 118 -25.71 -22.09 -2.17
CA GLY A 118 -25.24 -20.84 -2.74
C GLY A 118 -26.27 -19.70 -2.73
N GLN A 119 -27.39 -19.87 -2.02
CA GLN A 119 -28.40 -18.84 -1.87
C GLN A 119 -28.02 -17.86 -0.76
N ILE A 120 -28.04 -16.56 -1.04
CA ILE A 120 -27.85 -15.52 -0.02
C ILE A 120 -29.08 -15.50 0.89
N VAL A 121 -28.90 -15.84 2.16
CA VAL A 121 -29.94 -15.83 3.21
C VAL A 121 -30.05 -14.44 3.84
N TYR A 122 -28.90 -13.80 4.02
CA TYR A 122 -28.82 -12.44 4.57
C TYR A 122 -27.62 -11.72 4.00
N GLN A 123 -27.77 -10.42 3.76
CA GLN A 123 -26.66 -9.54 3.43
C GLN A 123 -26.90 -8.18 4.05
N ARG A 124 -25.83 -7.55 4.53
CA ARG A 124 -25.88 -6.17 5.00
C ARG A 124 -24.55 -5.50 4.77
N LEU A 125 -24.62 -4.26 4.28
CA LEU A 125 -23.51 -3.35 4.13
C LEU A 125 -23.74 -2.13 5.03
N ILE A 126 -22.70 -1.73 5.76
CA ILE A 126 -22.65 -0.51 6.54
C ILE A 126 -21.41 0.27 6.10
N ASP A 127 -21.63 1.43 5.51
CA ASP A 127 -20.58 2.40 5.26
C ASP A 127 -20.70 3.55 6.28
N LYS A 128 -19.68 3.68 7.14
CA LYS A 128 -19.62 4.75 8.15
C LYS A 128 -19.38 6.13 7.53
N ARG A 129 -18.80 6.19 6.31
CA ARG A 129 -18.52 7.43 5.58
C ARG A 129 -19.70 7.87 4.74
N ASN A 130 -20.49 6.92 4.25
CA ASN A 130 -21.67 7.18 3.45
C ASN A 130 -22.86 6.30 3.88
N PRO A 131 -23.66 6.74 4.86
CA PRO A 131 -24.78 5.95 5.41
C PRO A 131 -25.91 5.68 4.40
N ASP A 132 -25.90 6.32 3.23
CA ASP A 132 -26.86 6.09 2.15
C ASP A 132 -26.51 4.85 1.31
N ILE A 133 -25.26 4.36 1.37
CA ILE A 133 -24.89 3.09 0.73
C ILE A 133 -25.37 1.95 1.62
N ARG A 134 -26.48 1.33 1.21
CA ARG A 134 -27.09 0.20 1.92
C ARG A 134 -27.11 -1.09 1.12
N ALA A 135 -26.88 -1.00 -0.20
CA ALA A 135 -26.86 -2.15 -1.08
C ALA A 135 -25.43 -2.69 -1.22
N THR A 136 -25.28 -4.01 -1.09
CA THR A 136 -24.05 -4.70 -1.48
C THR A 136 -23.85 -4.54 -2.99
N PRO A 137 -22.64 -4.24 -3.48
CA PRO A 137 -22.37 -4.17 -4.92
C PRO A 137 -22.70 -5.50 -5.61
N ASP A 138 -23.39 -5.44 -6.77
CA ASP A 138 -23.75 -6.65 -7.55
C ASP A 138 -22.53 -7.49 -7.96
N SER A 139 -21.37 -6.84 -8.10
CA SER A 139 -20.09 -7.51 -8.37
C SER A 139 -19.71 -8.51 -7.28
N LEU A 140 -20.08 -8.26 -6.03
CA LEU A 140 -19.75 -9.12 -4.89
C LEU A 140 -20.47 -10.47 -4.99
N HIS A 141 -21.70 -10.48 -5.51
CA HIS A 141 -22.51 -11.69 -5.65
C HIS A 141 -21.85 -12.75 -6.54
N ARG A 142 -21.04 -12.33 -7.52
CA ARG A 142 -20.27 -13.24 -8.38
C ARG A 142 -19.27 -14.07 -7.57
N TYR A 143 -18.63 -13.47 -6.58
CA TYR A 143 -17.57 -14.10 -5.79
C TYR A 143 -18.09 -15.01 -4.67
N VAL A 144 -19.33 -14.81 -4.23
CA VAL A 144 -19.98 -15.61 -3.17
C VAL A 144 -20.96 -16.67 -3.70
N SER A 145 -21.16 -16.75 -5.01
CA SER A 145 -21.93 -17.84 -5.63
C SER A 145 -21.28 -19.20 -5.36
N ALA A 146 -22.01 -20.32 -5.52
CA ALA A 146 -21.48 -21.68 -5.27
C ALA A 146 -20.19 -22.03 -6.05
N SER A 147 -19.93 -21.32 -7.15
CA SER A 147 -18.74 -21.45 -7.99
C SER A 147 -17.70 -20.34 -7.74
N GLY A 148 -18.01 -19.38 -6.87
CA GLY A 148 -17.20 -18.22 -6.56
C GLY A 148 -16.06 -18.55 -5.60
N GLN A 149 -14.97 -17.80 -5.71
CA GLN A 149 -13.75 -18.01 -4.92
C GLN A 149 -13.96 -17.82 -3.42
N LEU A 150 -14.86 -16.93 -3.01
CA LEU A 150 -15.12 -16.65 -1.59
C LEU A 150 -16.08 -17.66 -0.93
N ALA A 151 -16.78 -18.46 -1.72
CA ALA A 151 -17.63 -19.55 -1.22
C ALA A 151 -16.83 -20.83 -0.98
N ARG A 152 -15.55 -20.87 -1.38
CA ARG A 152 -14.66 -22.01 -1.20
C ARG A 152 -13.57 -21.65 -0.21
N HIS A 153 -13.38 -22.51 0.77
CA HIS A 153 -12.22 -22.42 1.63
C HIS A 153 -11.23 -23.49 1.17
N ASP A 154 -10.21 -23.09 0.43
CA ASP A 154 -9.08 -23.97 0.15
C ASP A 154 -8.34 -24.18 1.48
N ARG A 155 -8.59 -25.32 2.13
CA ARG A 155 -7.74 -25.80 3.21
C ARG A 155 -6.49 -26.38 2.57
N THR A 156 -5.47 -25.55 2.41
CA THR A 156 -4.08 -25.99 2.20
C THR A 156 -3.18 -25.15 3.07
#